data_AF-A0A1X0QNB5-F1
#
_entry.id   AF-A0A1X0QNB5-F1
#
_cell.length_a   1.000
_cell.length_b   1.000
_cell.length_c   1.000
_cell.angle_alpha   90.00
_cell.angle_beta   90.00
_cell.angle_gamma   90.00
#
_symmetry.space_group_name_H-M   'P 1'
#
loop_
_entity.id
_entity.type
_entity.pdbx_description
1 polymer ?
#
loop_
_entity_poly.entity_id
_entity_poly.type
_entity_poly.pdbx_seq_one_letter_code
_entity_poly.pdbx_strand_id
1 'polypeptide(L)'
;MSDKSTRLVTLGKCIKEITLGLYESISYEEFKQLVTFCPNVELIDVSTWLRPKRIPEFLLDIYDDIKWGLRRIVVGSTYSPSADVYLKYKDSIVSIEGPSGKKGPQFLVSFPSLQSRILRSWGIKSMREFMFILDMCPKLTCLCIQASIKDASCLTAYPDIYPSLITLEMAITPSSMTRSIVDYISTRFINLSSVTLHTQQTNSSSFEENYIHLMNALMTPYKHCRKSADENAQMKYTRMLSKFAIEAFKLQPRSFNSIEFAKASWEPDIRICVDTELHCMLSTWTPFSYLIKQDALFGGTISHHLHKLMMECSSLSMNMPTDDLPLIEACTQIRELAFANILSPSFQNYHYSYLQKLSLSNNFVDISFFPTLGRVCPKLKVLKLTFIHLLRSVDYDIVIDMQDLRAQRLSLTKAPRYNSGKSCNSGCLNK
;
A
#
# COMPACT_ATOMS: atom_id res chain seq x y z
N MET A 1 27.81 38.38 21.46
CA MET A 1 27.89 37.03 20.85
C MET A 1 27.31 36.02 21.83
N SER A 2 26.00 35.73 21.80
CA SER A 2 25.39 34.54 22.42
C SER A 2 23.88 34.60 22.16
N ASP A 3 23.37 33.78 21.23
CA ASP A 3 21.95 33.36 21.23
C ASP A 3 21.60 32.38 20.10
N LYS A 4 22.41 32.29 19.04
CA LYS A 4 22.15 31.36 17.93
C LYS A 4 22.47 29.89 18.28
N SER A 5 23.43 29.63 19.18
CA SER A 5 23.84 28.27 19.57
C SER A 5 22.84 27.59 20.51
N THR A 6 22.25 28.32 21.46
CA THR A 6 21.29 27.80 22.45
C THR A 6 19.93 27.42 21.84
N ARG A 7 19.45 28.18 20.83
CA ARG A 7 18.22 27.87 20.08
C ARG A 7 18.34 26.61 19.23
N LEU A 8 19.50 26.42 18.63
CA LEU A 8 19.80 25.24 17.84
C LEU A 8 19.83 23.99 18.75
N VAL A 9 20.55 24.06 19.88
CA VAL A 9 20.65 22.94 20.85
C VAL A 9 19.29 22.56 21.46
N THR A 10 18.37 23.52 21.65
CA THR A 10 17.00 23.21 22.12
C THR A 10 16.16 22.49 21.06
N LEU A 11 16.35 22.81 19.78
CA LEU A 11 15.59 22.18 18.68
C LEU A 11 16.05 20.73 18.45
N GLY A 12 17.35 20.47 18.52
CA GLY A 12 17.91 19.12 18.37
C GLY A 12 17.40 18.11 19.40
N LYS A 13 17.19 18.54 20.65
CA LYS A 13 16.60 17.70 21.70
C LYS A 13 15.16 17.25 21.42
N CYS A 14 14.44 17.93 20.55
CA CYS A 14 13.06 17.57 20.19
C CYS A 14 12.99 16.61 18.98
N ILE A 15 14.10 16.41 18.28
CA ILE A 15 14.14 15.58 17.07
C ILE A 15 14.18 14.10 17.48
N LYS A 16 13.18 13.35 16.98
CA LYS A 16 13.06 11.90 17.17
C LYS A 16 13.34 11.10 15.90
N GLU A 17 13.23 11.74 14.73
CA GLU A 17 13.33 11.07 13.44
C GLU A 17 14.22 11.88 12.51
N ILE A 18 15.13 11.22 11.81
CA ILE A 18 16.02 11.84 10.84
C ILE A 18 15.92 11.08 9.52
N THR A 19 15.60 11.79 8.45
CA THR A 19 15.69 11.27 7.08
C THR A 19 16.88 11.91 6.37
N LEU A 20 17.80 11.08 5.88
CA LEU A 20 18.97 11.49 5.11
C LEU A 20 18.75 11.13 3.64
N GLY A 21 18.42 12.14 2.84
CA GLY A 21 18.41 12.08 1.38
C GLY A 21 19.67 12.74 0.83
N LEU A 22 20.77 11.99 0.79
CA LEU A 22 22.08 12.56 0.51
C LEU A 22 22.43 12.48 -0.99
N TYR A 23 22.64 13.65 -1.61
CA TYR A 23 23.34 13.80 -2.89
C TYR A 23 24.88 13.83 -2.71
N GLU A 24 25.36 14.17 -1.50
CA GLU A 24 26.79 14.25 -1.12
C GLU A 24 27.05 13.48 0.18
N SER A 25 28.26 12.92 0.36
CA SER A 25 28.60 12.10 1.53
C SER A 25 28.88 12.94 2.78
N ILE A 26 28.20 12.65 3.90
CA ILE A 26 28.56 13.19 5.23
C ILE A 26 29.85 12.55 5.74
N SER A 27 30.72 13.33 6.39
CA SER A 27 31.91 12.84 7.09
C SER A 27 31.57 12.27 8.47
N TYR A 28 32.50 11.51 9.06
CA TYR A 28 32.30 10.96 10.41
C TYR A 28 32.17 12.06 11.48
N GLU A 29 32.95 13.14 11.38
CA GLU A 29 32.88 14.24 12.35
C GLU A 29 31.56 15.01 12.26
N GLU A 30 31.04 15.24 11.06
CA GLU A 30 29.71 15.84 10.86
C GLU A 30 28.61 14.92 11.40
N PHE A 31 28.73 13.60 11.18
CA PHE A 31 27.81 12.63 11.76
C PHE A 31 27.87 12.63 13.30
N LYS A 32 29.07 12.68 13.90
CA LYS A 32 29.24 12.76 15.35
C LYS A 32 28.63 14.04 15.93
N GLN A 33 28.80 15.17 15.25
CA GLN A 33 28.15 16.43 15.63
C GLN A 33 26.63 16.32 15.57
N LEU A 34 26.09 15.71 14.51
CA LEU A 34 24.65 15.47 14.37
C LEU A 34 24.11 14.61 15.52
N VAL A 35 24.80 13.52 15.86
CA VAL A 35 24.43 12.63 16.96
C VAL A 35 24.40 13.38 18.29
N THR A 36 25.44 14.18 18.55
CA THR A 36 25.58 14.98 19.78
C THR A 36 24.49 16.05 19.90
N PHE A 37 24.12 16.66 18.77
CA PHE A 37 23.17 17.76 18.71
C PHE A 37 21.71 17.28 18.79
N CYS A 38 21.42 16.09 18.26
CA CYS A 38 20.09 15.46 18.27
C CYS A 38 20.08 14.19 19.13
N PRO A 39 20.21 14.27 20.47
CA PRO A 39 20.45 13.06 21.28
C PRO A 39 19.25 12.10 21.36
N ASN A 40 18.03 12.57 21.08
CA ASN A 40 16.78 11.82 21.29
C ASN A 40 16.24 11.13 20.04
N VAL A 41 17.08 10.92 19.02
CA VAL A 41 16.68 10.27 17.78
C VAL A 41 16.39 8.79 18.03
N GLU A 42 15.20 8.37 17.64
CA GLU A 42 14.70 6.99 17.73
C GLU A 42 14.61 6.32 16.35
N LEU A 43 14.56 7.09 15.26
CA LEU A 43 14.48 6.59 13.89
C LEU A 43 15.48 7.30 12.97
N ILE A 44 16.20 6.52 12.18
CA ILE A 44 16.97 7.00 11.04
C ILE A 44 16.49 6.33 9.75
N ASP A 45 16.24 7.14 8.72
CA ASP A 45 15.90 6.72 7.36
C ASP A 45 16.95 7.23 6.39
N VAL A 46 17.65 6.31 5.72
CA VAL A 46 18.69 6.61 4.74
C VAL A 46 18.15 6.25 3.36
N SER A 47 17.56 7.25 2.68
CA SER A 47 16.96 7.09 1.37
C SER A 47 18.02 7.05 0.25
N THR A 48 17.91 6.07 -0.65
CA THR A 48 18.93 5.72 -1.65
C THR A 48 18.69 6.43 -2.98
N TRP A 49 19.47 7.48 -3.25
CA TRP A 49 19.72 7.89 -4.63
C TRP A 49 21.19 7.70 -5.03
N LEU A 50 22.17 7.83 -4.11
CA LEU A 50 23.59 7.54 -4.38
C LEU A 50 24.33 7.00 -3.13
N ARG A 51 25.01 5.85 -3.29
CA ARG A 51 25.99 5.17 -2.38
C ARG A 51 26.03 5.60 -0.90
N PRO A 52 25.10 5.14 -0.03
CA PRO A 52 25.12 5.40 1.41
C PRO A 52 26.09 4.50 2.20
N LYS A 53 27.24 4.08 1.61
CA LYS A 53 28.10 3.03 2.19
C LYS A 53 28.58 3.31 3.63
N ARG A 54 28.61 4.58 4.07
CA ARG A 54 29.27 4.98 5.32
C ARG A 54 28.35 5.15 6.53
N ILE A 55 27.04 5.35 6.38
CA ILE A 55 26.16 5.58 7.55
C ILE A 55 26.09 4.35 8.46
N PRO A 56 25.92 3.11 7.96
CA PRO A 56 25.97 1.92 8.81
C PRO A 56 27.33 1.75 9.51
N GLU A 57 28.44 2.11 8.84
CA GLU A 57 29.78 2.09 9.44
C GLU A 57 29.89 3.11 10.58
N PHE A 58 29.43 4.35 10.39
CA PHE A 58 29.44 5.37 11.43
C PHE A 58 28.54 5.00 12.62
N LEU A 59 27.39 4.38 12.36
CA LEU A 59 26.53 3.84 13.41
C LEU A 59 27.24 2.77 14.23
N LEU A 60 28.13 1.97 13.63
CA LEU A 60 28.94 0.97 14.30
C LEU A 60 30.14 1.56 15.04
N ASP A 61 30.73 2.65 14.53
CA ASP A 61 31.93 3.28 15.11
C ASP A 61 31.64 4.31 16.20
N ILE A 62 30.45 4.92 16.23
CA ILE A 62 30.10 5.97 17.21
C ILE A 62 30.22 5.48 18.66
N TYR A 63 30.70 6.31 19.60
CA TYR A 63 30.87 5.87 20.98
C TYR A 63 29.52 5.58 21.68
N ASP A 64 29.51 4.58 22.58
CA ASP A 64 28.29 4.11 23.27
C ASP A 64 27.67 5.14 24.22
N ASP A 65 28.46 6.11 24.70
CA ASP A 65 28.03 7.19 25.59
C ASP A 65 27.27 8.30 24.86
N ILE A 66 27.51 8.46 23.56
CA ILE A 66 26.85 9.47 22.72
C ILE A 66 25.89 8.89 21.69
N LYS A 67 25.85 7.57 21.49
CA LYS A 67 24.99 6.94 20.50
C LYS A 67 23.50 7.21 20.78
N TRP A 68 22.70 7.18 19.72
CA TRP A 68 21.25 7.30 19.82
C TRP A 68 20.58 6.05 20.41
N GLY A 69 19.40 6.25 21.01
CA GLY A 69 18.49 5.17 21.42
C GLY A 69 17.67 4.64 20.26
N LEU A 70 18.32 4.21 19.17
CA LEU A 70 17.63 3.85 17.93
C LEU A 70 16.66 2.70 18.13
N ARG A 71 15.40 2.94 17.79
CA ARG A 71 14.33 1.97 17.75
C ARG A 71 14.16 1.37 16.36
N ARG A 72 14.44 2.16 15.30
CA ARG A 72 14.27 1.76 13.90
C ARG A 72 15.41 2.30 13.03
N ILE A 73 15.89 1.45 12.12
CA ILE A 73 16.92 1.79 11.11
C ILE A 73 16.35 1.38 9.75
N VAL A 74 16.10 2.37 8.90
CA VAL A 74 15.61 2.17 7.53
C VAL A 74 16.74 2.54 6.58
N VAL A 75 17.15 1.59 5.73
CA VAL A 75 18.14 1.84 4.69
C VAL A 75 17.60 1.28 3.38
N GLY A 76 17.72 2.05 2.30
CA GLY A 76 17.23 1.61 0.99
C GLY A 76 17.75 0.24 0.56
N SER A 77 16.98 -0.42 -0.31
CA SER A 77 17.02 -1.87 -0.62
C SER A 77 18.37 -2.45 -1.05
N THR A 78 19.36 -1.63 -1.40
CA THR A 78 20.67 -2.06 -1.86
C THR A 78 21.71 -2.21 -0.74
N TYR A 79 21.43 -1.72 0.48
CA TYR A 79 22.43 -1.62 1.56
C TYR A 79 21.86 -1.92 2.97
N SER A 80 21.27 -3.10 3.17
CA SER A 80 20.79 -3.51 4.50
C SER A 80 21.91 -3.42 5.56
N PRO A 81 21.65 -2.81 6.74
CA PRO A 81 22.63 -2.75 7.83
C PRO A 81 23.15 -4.14 8.20
N SER A 82 24.43 -4.25 8.58
CA SER A 82 24.96 -5.52 9.07
C SER A 82 24.31 -5.92 10.40
N ALA A 83 24.39 -7.20 10.73
CA ALA A 83 23.94 -7.71 12.03
C ALA A 83 24.61 -6.98 13.21
N ASP A 84 25.87 -6.56 13.05
CA ASP A 84 26.64 -5.89 14.10
C ASP A 84 26.08 -4.51 14.45
N VAL A 85 25.59 -3.77 13.44
CA VAL A 85 24.89 -2.51 13.67
C VAL A 85 23.67 -2.74 14.55
N TYR A 86 22.82 -3.72 14.22
CA TYR A 86 21.65 -4.02 15.05
C TYR A 86 22.02 -4.46 16.47
N LEU A 87 23.05 -5.30 16.63
CA LEU A 87 23.52 -5.76 17.95
C LEU A 87 23.98 -4.60 18.85
N LYS A 88 24.60 -3.57 18.27
CA LYS A 88 25.01 -2.38 19.00
C LYS A 88 23.83 -1.61 19.61
N TYR A 89 22.65 -1.68 19.01
CA TYR A 89 21.42 -1.03 19.47
C TYR A 89 20.37 -2.02 20.00
N LYS A 90 20.78 -3.26 20.33
CA LYS A 90 19.87 -4.39 20.61
C LYS A 90 18.77 -4.12 21.65
N ASP A 91 19.06 -3.30 22.66
CA ASP A 91 18.16 -3.07 23.79
C ASP A 91 16.99 -2.13 23.42
N SER A 92 17.19 -1.23 22.45
CA SER A 92 16.21 -0.24 22.01
C SER A 92 15.47 -0.61 20.72
N ILE A 93 16.05 -1.48 19.90
CA ILE A 93 15.49 -1.84 18.59
C ILE A 93 14.13 -2.52 18.74
N VAL A 94 13.13 -1.97 18.06
CA VAL A 94 11.76 -2.51 17.99
C VAL A 94 11.41 -3.08 16.62
N SER A 95 12.28 -2.86 15.62
CA SER A 95 12.09 -3.27 14.23
C SER A 95 13.42 -3.57 13.53
N ILE A 96 13.45 -4.67 12.77
CA ILE A 96 14.64 -5.14 12.05
C ILE A 96 14.24 -5.43 10.60
N GLU A 97 14.85 -4.71 9.65
CA GLU A 97 14.64 -4.90 8.22
C GLU A 97 15.77 -5.77 7.65
N GLY A 98 15.77 -7.05 8.02
CA GLY A 98 16.66 -8.11 7.50
C GLY A 98 18.16 -7.74 7.41
N PRO A 99 18.98 -8.05 8.44
CA PRO A 99 20.39 -7.67 8.43
C PRO A 99 21.14 -8.28 7.23
N SER A 100 22.14 -7.56 6.72
CA SER A 100 23.08 -8.15 5.76
C SER A 100 23.90 -9.25 6.44
N GLY A 101 24.11 -10.34 5.69
CA GLY A 101 24.70 -11.58 6.19
C GLY A 101 23.65 -12.64 6.53
N LYS A 102 23.98 -13.92 6.28
CA LYS A 102 23.08 -15.06 6.56
C LYS A 102 23.02 -15.32 8.07
N LYS A 103 22.18 -14.59 8.79
CA LYS A 103 21.83 -14.88 10.19
C LYS A 103 20.50 -15.63 10.23
N GLY A 104 20.44 -16.71 11.00
CA GLY A 104 19.21 -17.46 11.20
C GLY A 104 18.30 -16.83 12.27
N PRO A 105 17.10 -17.40 12.49
CA PRO A 105 16.13 -16.93 13.48
C PRO A 105 16.67 -16.70 14.89
N GLN A 106 17.70 -17.45 15.31
CA GLN A 106 18.37 -17.31 16.61
C GLN A 106 18.92 -15.90 16.87
N PHE A 107 19.17 -15.11 15.83
CA PHE A 107 19.60 -13.72 15.97
C PHE A 107 18.60 -12.86 16.76
N LEU A 108 17.30 -13.19 16.70
CA LEU A 108 16.26 -12.41 17.38
C LEU A 108 16.33 -12.48 18.90
N VAL A 109 16.97 -13.52 19.47
CA VAL A 109 17.09 -13.71 20.92
C VAL A 109 17.76 -12.51 21.59
N SER A 110 18.61 -11.78 20.87
CA SER A 110 19.31 -10.61 21.38
C SER A 110 18.43 -9.36 21.54
N PHE A 111 17.18 -9.35 21.09
CA PHE A 111 16.34 -8.15 20.95
C PHE A 111 15.08 -8.19 21.83
N PRO A 112 15.18 -7.84 23.13
CA PRO A 112 14.07 -7.96 24.07
C PRO A 112 12.88 -7.01 23.79
N SER A 113 13.10 -5.96 23.00
CA SER A 113 12.13 -4.90 22.70
C SER A 113 11.45 -5.06 21.34
N LEU A 114 11.70 -6.16 20.62
CA LEU A 114 11.23 -6.34 19.25
C LEU A 114 9.69 -6.42 19.16
N GLN A 115 9.10 -5.54 18.34
CA GLN A 115 7.63 -5.40 18.20
C GLN A 115 7.13 -5.48 16.75
N SER A 116 7.86 -5.00 15.72
CA SER A 116 7.32 -4.96 14.34
C SER A 116 8.38 -5.04 13.23
N ARG A 117 8.08 -5.80 12.15
CA ARG A 117 8.60 -5.77 10.73
C ARG A 117 10.12 -5.84 10.51
N ILE A 118 10.75 -6.54 9.54
CA ILE A 118 10.44 -7.50 8.46
C ILE A 118 11.69 -8.40 8.29
N LEU A 119 11.53 -9.72 8.22
CA LEU A 119 12.58 -10.70 7.90
C LEU A 119 12.46 -11.22 6.46
N ARG A 120 12.25 -10.33 5.49
CA ARG A 120 12.12 -10.69 4.05
C ARG A 120 13.34 -11.46 3.54
N SER A 121 14.51 -11.28 4.17
CA SER A 121 15.74 -11.99 3.82
C SER A 121 15.87 -13.38 4.47
N TRP A 122 15.02 -13.74 5.44
CA TRP A 122 15.10 -15.04 6.10
C TRP A 122 14.12 -16.01 5.47
N GLY A 123 14.64 -16.91 4.66
CA GLY A 123 13.89 -18.04 4.12
C GLY A 123 13.65 -19.08 5.21
N ILE A 124 12.47 -19.03 5.82
CA ILE A 124 11.95 -20.03 6.75
C ILE A 124 11.64 -21.31 5.98
N LYS A 125 12.20 -22.43 6.42
CA LYS A 125 12.11 -23.73 5.73
C LYS A 125 11.26 -24.76 6.47
N SER A 126 10.95 -24.51 7.75
CA SER A 126 10.19 -25.44 8.58
C SER A 126 9.22 -24.71 9.51
N MET A 127 8.18 -25.42 9.97
CA MET A 127 7.28 -24.89 11.01
C MET A 127 8.03 -24.60 12.32
N ARG A 128 9.05 -25.39 12.68
CA ARG A 128 9.84 -25.13 13.90
C ARG A 128 10.54 -23.77 13.87
N GLU A 129 11.11 -23.39 12.74
CA GLU A 129 11.73 -22.06 12.57
C GLU A 129 10.68 -20.94 12.64
N PHE A 130 9.49 -21.16 12.09
CA PHE A 130 8.39 -20.19 12.15
C PHE A 130 7.92 -19.98 13.59
N MET A 131 7.73 -21.07 14.34
CA MET A 131 7.32 -21.04 15.74
C MET A 131 8.36 -20.41 16.64
N PHE A 132 9.63 -20.76 16.45
CA PHE A 132 10.75 -20.21 17.22
C PHE A 132 10.77 -18.68 17.21
N ILE A 133 10.45 -18.05 16.07
CA ILE A 133 10.40 -16.58 15.97
C ILE A 133 9.34 -16.01 16.92
N LEU A 134 8.17 -16.64 16.96
CA LEU A 134 7.03 -16.19 17.76
C LEU A 134 7.27 -16.41 19.25
N ASP A 135 7.88 -17.54 19.62
CA ASP A 135 8.24 -17.87 21.00
C ASP A 135 9.28 -16.90 21.56
N MET A 136 10.27 -16.53 20.74
CA MET A 136 11.32 -15.59 21.14
C MET A 136 10.87 -14.13 21.11
N CYS A 137 9.81 -13.81 20.38
CA CYS A 137 9.30 -12.45 20.20
C CYS A 137 7.82 -12.35 20.59
N PRO A 138 7.46 -12.54 21.87
CA PRO A 138 6.06 -12.60 22.30
C PRO A 138 5.29 -11.29 22.10
N LYS A 139 6.00 -10.15 21.98
CA LYS A 139 5.41 -8.81 21.74
C LYS A 139 5.27 -8.47 20.25
N LEU A 140 5.52 -9.43 19.35
CA LEU A 140 5.51 -9.19 17.92
C LEU A 140 4.09 -8.92 17.41
N THR A 141 3.88 -7.70 16.90
CA THR A 141 2.60 -7.26 16.33
C THR A 141 2.54 -7.40 14.81
N CYS A 142 3.69 -7.40 14.15
CA CYS A 142 3.78 -7.56 12.71
C CYS A 142 4.95 -8.46 12.31
N LEU A 143 4.65 -9.55 11.60
CA LEU A 143 5.62 -10.51 11.09
C LEU A 143 5.63 -10.47 9.57
N CYS A 144 6.82 -10.30 8.96
CA CYS A 144 6.98 -10.43 7.52
C CYS A 144 8.12 -11.40 7.21
N ILE A 145 7.84 -12.46 6.45
CA ILE A 145 8.76 -13.59 6.25
C ILE A 145 8.73 -14.11 4.82
N GLN A 146 9.76 -14.84 4.42
CA GLN A 146 9.71 -15.74 3.27
C GLN A 146 9.62 -17.18 3.78
N ALA A 147 8.64 -17.95 3.34
CA ALA A 147 8.32 -19.29 3.82
C ALA A 147 8.34 -20.32 2.69
N SER A 148 9.07 -21.41 2.91
CA SER A 148 9.17 -22.59 2.04
C SER A 148 8.97 -23.88 2.83
N ILE A 149 7.95 -23.88 3.69
CA ILE A 149 7.64 -24.94 4.65
C ILE A 149 7.06 -26.14 3.90
N LYS A 150 7.79 -27.26 3.85
CA LYS A 150 7.34 -28.49 3.17
C LYS A 150 6.70 -29.51 4.10
N ASP A 151 7.03 -29.43 5.39
CA ASP A 151 6.57 -30.38 6.40
C ASP A 151 5.89 -29.63 7.54
N ALA A 152 4.64 -30.02 7.79
CA ALA A 152 3.75 -29.48 8.82
C ALA A 152 3.43 -30.54 9.90
N SER A 153 4.13 -31.68 9.90
CA SER A 153 3.93 -32.81 10.81
C SER A 153 4.04 -32.45 12.30
N CYS A 154 4.81 -31.43 12.64
CA CYS A 154 5.02 -31.00 14.03
C CYS A 154 3.87 -30.17 14.64
N LEU A 155 2.81 -29.86 13.90
CA LEU A 155 1.73 -28.97 14.36
C LEU A 155 0.82 -29.57 15.45
N THR A 156 0.77 -30.89 15.57
CA THR A 156 -0.04 -31.58 16.59
C THR A 156 0.51 -31.46 18.02
N ALA A 157 1.76 -30.98 18.18
CA ALA A 157 2.48 -31.01 19.45
C ALA A 157 2.44 -29.69 20.25
N TYR A 158 1.83 -28.62 19.75
CA TYR A 158 2.01 -27.28 20.33
C TYR A 158 0.68 -26.55 20.58
N PRO A 159 0.33 -26.26 21.85
CA PRO A 159 -0.93 -25.60 22.22
C PRO A 159 -0.86 -24.07 22.27
N ASP A 160 0.32 -23.45 22.18
CA ASP A 160 0.51 -22.03 22.47
C ASP A 160 -0.20 -21.09 21.48
N ILE A 161 -0.70 -19.97 22.01
CA ILE A 161 -1.37 -18.91 21.26
C ILE A 161 -0.49 -17.66 21.23
N TYR A 162 -0.56 -16.89 20.14
CA TYR A 162 0.25 -15.68 19.96
C TYR A 162 -0.67 -14.45 19.80
N PRO A 163 -1.20 -13.91 20.90
CA PRO A 163 -2.23 -12.88 20.88
C PRO A 163 -1.71 -11.50 20.44
N SER A 164 -0.39 -11.26 20.46
CA SER A 164 0.15 -9.96 20.07
C SER A 164 0.19 -9.76 18.56
N LEU A 165 0.14 -10.82 17.75
CA LEU A 165 0.29 -10.73 16.30
C LEU A 165 -0.99 -10.21 15.64
N ILE A 166 -0.89 -9.05 15.00
CA ILE A 166 -2.00 -8.35 14.33
C ILE A 166 -1.85 -8.44 12.80
N THR A 167 -0.61 -8.42 12.30
CA THR A 167 -0.31 -8.45 10.86
C THR A 167 0.67 -9.56 10.51
N LEU A 168 0.35 -10.36 9.50
CA LEU A 168 1.20 -11.42 8.95
C LEU A 168 1.40 -11.24 7.45
N GLU A 169 2.63 -11.00 7.01
CA GLU A 169 3.02 -10.90 5.61
C GLU A 169 3.94 -12.07 5.24
N MET A 170 3.54 -12.96 4.34
CA MET A 170 4.33 -14.15 4.00
C MET A 170 4.57 -14.26 2.51
N ALA A 171 5.84 -14.30 2.10
CA ALA A 171 6.23 -14.77 0.77
C ALA A 171 6.32 -16.31 0.77
N ILE A 172 5.24 -16.98 0.39
CA ILE A 172 5.06 -18.43 0.51
C ILE A 172 5.16 -19.15 -0.84
N THR A 173 5.92 -20.25 -0.89
CA THR A 173 5.87 -21.15 -2.05
C THR A 173 4.54 -21.89 -2.09
N PRO A 174 3.90 -22.09 -3.26
CA PRO A 174 2.55 -22.68 -3.31
C PRO A 174 2.40 -24.05 -2.65
N SER A 175 3.42 -24.91 -2.76
CA SER A 175 3.45 -26.21 -2.08
C SER A 175 3.47 -26.11 -0.55
N SER A 176 3.79 -24.93 -0.02
CA SER A 176 3.81 -24.67 1.42
C SER A 176 2.49 -24.16 1.96
N MET A 177 1.52 -23.80 1.11
CA MET A 177 0.20 -23.40 1.58
C MET A 177 -0.68 -24.65 1.77
N THR A 178 -0.42 -25.38 2.84
CA THR A 178 -1.17 -26.59 3.20
C THR A 178 -2.31 -26.27 4.16
N ARG A 179 -3.34 -27.12 4.21
CA ARG A 179 -4.46 -26.99 5.15
C ARG A 179 -3.99 -26.89 6.61
N SER A 180 -2.95 -27.65 6.97
CA SER A 180 -2.40 -27.62 8.33
C SER A 180 -1.79 -26.26 8.69
N ILE A 181 -1.11 -25.59 7.74
CA ILE A 181 -0.57 -24.24 7.96
C ILE A 181 -1.71 -23.22 8.10
N VAL A 182 -2.76 -23.38 7.30
CA VAL A 182 -3.97 -22.56 7.37
C VAL A 182 -4.66 -22.71 8.72
N ASP A 183 -4.88 -23.94 9.17
CA ASP A 183 -5.50 -24.24 10.46
C ASP A 183 -4.64 -23.70 11.60
N TYR A 184 -3.31 -23.82 11.52
CA TYR A 184 -2.39 -23.24 12.49
C TYR A 184 -2.51 -21.72 12.57
N ILE A 185 -2.44 -21.01 11.44
CA ILE A 185 -2.55 -19.54 11.42
C ILE A 185 -3.89 -19.11 12.03
N SER A 186 -4.97 -19.78 11.63
CA SER A 186 -6.33 -19.41 12.04
C SER A 186 -6.63 -19.70 13.50
N THR A 187 -6.01 -20.73 14.08
CA THR A 187 -6.25 -21.12 15.48
C THR A 187 -5.29 -20.46 16.46
N ARG A 188 -4.05 -20.17 16.06
CA ARG A 188 -3.01 -19.68 16.97
C ARG A 188 -2.90 -18.16 17.02
N PHE A 189 -3.30 -17.45 15.97
CA PHE A 189 -3.23 -15.98 15.90
C PHE A 189 -4.60 -15.34 16.09
N ILE A 190 -5.10 -15.37 17.33
CA ILE A 190 -6.48 -14.98 17.66
C ILE A 190 -6.81 -13.50 17.38
N ASN A 191 -5.82 -12.62 17.35
CA ASN A 191 -5.98 -11.18 17.09
C ASN A 191 -5.49 -10.77 15.69
N LEU A 192 -5.25 -11.74 14.81
CA LEU A 192 -4.74 -11.49 13.47
C LEU A 192 -5.80 -10.77 12.63
N SER A 193 -5.56 -9.49 12.35
CA SER A 193 -6.49 -8.64 11.61
C SER A 193 -5.96 -8.28 10.22
N SER A 194 -4.82 -8.81 9.79
CA SER A 194 -4.27 -8.54 8.46
C SER A 194 -3.33 -9.66 8.03
N VAL A 195 -3.62 -10.29 6.91
CA VAL A 195 -2.74 -11.30 6.31
C VAL A 195 -2.47 -10.94 4.86
N THR A 196 -1.21 -10.83 4.49
CA THR A 196 -0.74 -10.60 3.13
C THR A 196 0.08 -11.80 2.69
N LEU A 197 -0.34 -12.50 1.64
CA LEU A 197 0.43 -13.60 1.08
C LEU A 197 1.03 -13.16 -0.26
N HIS A 198 2.36 -13.18 -0.37
CA HIS A 198 3.09 -13.09 -1.63
C HIS A 198 3.39 -14.51 -2.10
N THR A 199 3.15 -14.84 -3.37
CA THR A 199 3.34 -16.22 -3.83
C THR A 199 3.88 -16.26 -5.26
N GLN A 200 4.83 -17.16 -5.51
CA GLN A 200 5.30 -17.45 -6.87
C GLN A 200 4.26 -18.30 -7.61
N GLN A 201 4.19 -18.15 -8.93
CA GLN A 201 3.11 -18.68 -9.77
C GLN A 201 2.91 -20.20 -9.66
N THR A 202 1.68 -20.66 -9.39
CA THR A 202 1.19 -22.01 -9.76
C THR A 202 -0.30 -22.00 -10.09
N ASN A 203 -0.71 -22.97 -10.90
CA ASN A 203 -2.10 -23.32 -11.21
C ASN A 203 -2.71 -24.33 -10.23
N SER A 204 -2.26 -24.34 -8.97
CA SER A 204 -2.64 -25.37 -7.99
C SER A 204 -4.05 -25.13 -7.43
N SER A 205 -4.98 -26.04 -7.68
CA SER A 205 -6.34 -26.03 -7.09
C SER A 205 -6.29 -26.10 -5.56
N SER A 206 -5.36 -26.87 -5.00
CA SER A 206 -5.17 -26.98 -3.55
C SER A 206 -4.74 -25.66 -2.90
N PHE A 207 -4.01 -24.78 -3.62
CA PHE A 207 -3.70 -23.45 -3.11
C PHE A 207 -4.95 -22.57 -3.01
N GLU A 208 -5.82 -22.60 -4.03
CA GLU A 208 -7.07 -21.82 -4.04
C GLU A 208 -7.98 -22.26 -2.88
N GLU A 209 -8.17 -23.56 -2.68
CA GLU A 209 -8.98 -24.09 -1.58
C GLU A 209 -8.41 -23.73 -0.21
N ASN A 210 -7.12 -23.96 0.03
CA ASN A 210 -6.48 -23.64 1.31
C ASN A 210 -6.49 -22.12 1.58
N TYR A 211 -6.32 -21.30 0.55
CA TYR A 211 -6.47 -19.86 0.67
C TYR A 211 -7.89 -19.49 1.08
N ILE A 212 -8.92 -20.00 0.39
CA ILE A 212 -10.32 -19.74 0.75
C ILE A 212 -10.59 -20.16 2.20
N HIS A 213 -10.07 -21.31 2.64
CA HIS A 213 -10.16 -21.75 4.02
C HIS A 213 -9.52 -20.77 5.00
N LEU A 214 -8.32 -20.27 4.72
CA LEU A 214 -7.66 -19.26 5.55
C LEU A 214 -8.48 -17.98 5.60
N MET A 215 -8.95 -17.52 4.45
CA MET A 215 -9.75 -16.31 4.36
C MET A 215 -11.10 -16.43 5.03
N ASN A 216 -11.67 -17.62 5.14
CA ASN A 216 -12.91 -17.90 5.86
C ASN A 216 -12.67 -18.02 7.36
N ALA A 217 -11.54 -18.58 7.78
CA ALA A 217 -11.21 -18.77 9.19
C ALA A 217 -10.77 -17.46 9.87
N LEU A 218 -10.17 -16.53 9.13
CA LEU A 218 -9.80 -15.19 9.59
C LEU A 218 -10.97 -14.19 9.56
N MET A 219 -12.21 -14.64 9.34
CA MET A 219 -13.39 -13.79 9.10
C MET A 219 -13.95 -13.08 10.32
N THR A 220 -13.21 -12.07 10.77
CA THR A 220 -13.70 -10.78 11.28
C THR A 220 -12.45 -9.89 11.38
N PRO A 221 -12.18 -8.86 10.56
CA PRO A 221 -12.91 -8.22 9.46
C PRO A 221 -12.03 -7.90 8.21
N TYR A 222 -10.91 -8.60 7.95
CA TYR A 222 -9.91 -8.10 6.99
C TYR A 222 -9.22 -9.19 6.17
N LYS A 223 -9.03 -8.90 4.87
CA LYS A 223 -8.46 -9.80 3.86
C LYS A 223 -7.46 -9.03 3.00
N HIS A 224 -6.27 -9.58 2.69
CA HIS A 224 -5.30 -8.96 1.78
C HIS A 224 -4.52 -10.00 0.97
N CYS A 225 -4.26 -9.77 -0.32
CA CYS A 225 -3.56 -10.72 -1.19
C CYS A 225 -2.84 -10.00 -2.32
N ARG A 226 -1.52 -10.19 -2.39
CA ARG A 226 -0.63 -9.54 -3.37
C ARG A 226 0.16 -10.57 -4.16
N LYS A 227 0.39 -10.36 -5.46
CA LYS A 227 1.11 -11.34 -6.29
C LYS A 227 2.01 -10.70 -7.34
N SER A 228 3.20 -11.28 -7.55
CA SER A 228 4.07 -10.98 -8.69
C SER A 228 3.76 -11.91 -9.87
N ALA A 229 3.65 -11.43 -11.12
CA ALA A 229 3.41 -12.30 -12.27
C ALA A 229 4.22 -11.93 -13.54
N ASP A 230 4.44 -12.96 -14.37
CA ASP A 230 4.83 -12.89 -15.79
C ASP A 230 3.59 -12.71 -16.70
N GLU A 231 3.77 -12.22 -17.92
CA GLU A 231 2.71 -11.79 -18.86
C GLU A 231 1.64 -12.85 -19.12
N ASN A 232 2.02 -14.13 -19.25
CA ASN A 232 1.09 -15.23 -19.53
C ASN A 232 0.18 -15.63 -18.35
N ALA A 233 0.49 -15.20 -17.12
CA ALA A 233 -0.25 -15.58 -15.92
C ALA A 233 -1.25 -14.52 -15.45
N GLN A 234 -1.13 -13.31 -16.00
CA GLN A 234 -1.84 -12.12 -15.54
C GLN A 234 -3.36 -12.30 -15.54
N MET A 235 -3.91 -12.81 -16.64
CA MET A 235 -5.37 -12.97 -16.79
C MET A 235 -5.98 -13.98 -15.82
N LYS A 236 -5.28 -15.08 -15.51
CA LYS A 236 -5.77 -16.05 -14.54
C LYS A 236 -5.79 -15.46 -13.13
N TYR A 237 -4.80 -14.65 -12.78
CA TYR A 237 -4.77 -13.97 -11.49
C TYR A 237 -5.80 -12.89 -11.36
N THR A 238 -5.94 -12.05 -12.40
CA THR A 238 -7.05 -11.11 -12.46
C THR A 238 -8.37 -11.85 -12.22
N ARG A 239 -8.61 -12.97 -12.90
CA ARG A 239 -9.85 -13.75 -12.72
C ARG A 239 -10.05 -14.23 -11.28
N MET A 240 -8.98 -14.69 -10.63
CA MET A 240 -9.00 -15.10 -9.22
C MET A 240 -9.32 -13.93 -8.29
N LEU A 241 -8.64 -12.78 -8.46
CA LEU A 241 -8.89 -11.57 -7.65
C LEU A 241 -10.31 -11.04 -7.88
N SER A 242 -10.79 -11.05 -9.12
CA SER A 242 -12.17 -10.73 -9.46
C SER A 242 -13.14 -11.66 -8.74
N LYS A 243 -12.89 -12.98 -8.73
CA LYS A 243 -13.72 -13.95 -8.00
C LYS A 243 -13.76 -13.63 -6.51
N PHE A 244 -12.64 -13.26 -5.89
CA PHE A 244 -12.63 -12.85 -4.48
C PHE A 244 -13.43 -11.57 -4.22
N ALA A 245 -13.31 -10.57 -5.09
CA ALA A 245 -14.11 -9.35 -4.99
C ALA A 245 -15.61 -9.66 -5.13
N ILE A 246 -15.98 -10.47 -6.13
CA ILE A 246 -17.38 -10.89 -6.37
C ILE A 246 -17.94 -11.64 -5.16
N GLU A 247 -17.21 -12.63 -4.65
CA GLU A 247 -17.66 -13.38 -3.47
C GLU A 247 -17.79 -12.48 -2.24
N ALA A 248 -16.92 -11.47 -2.07
CA ALA A 248 -17.07 -10.49 -0.99
C ALA A 248 -18.35 -9.66 -1.11
N PHE A 249 -18.74 -9.28 -2.33
CA PHE A 249 -19.99 -8.54 -2.59
C PHE A 249 -21.25 -9.39 -2.41
N LYS A 250 -21.14 -10.73 -2.42
CA LYS A 250 -22.22 -11.65 -2.08
C LYS A 250 -22.44 -11.82 -0.57
N LEU A 251 -21.49 -11.40 0.27
CA LEU A 251 -21.54 -11.59 1.73
C LEU A 251 -22.52 -10.60 2.41
N GLN A 252 -23.82 -10.85 2.24
CA GLN A 252 -24.96 -10.07 2.75
C GLN A 252 -24.99 -8.59 2.30
N PRO A 253 -26.17 -8.01 2.05
CA PRO A 253 -26.27 -6.60 1.72
C PRO A 253 -25.84 -5.73 2.92
N ARG A 254 -24.79 -4.93 2.73
CA ARG A 254 -24.27 -3.98 3.73
C ARG A 254 -24.81 -2.57 3.50
N SER A 255 -24.75 -1.73 4.52
CA SER A 255 -25.22 -0.34 4.44
C SER A 255 -24.43 0.50 3.43
N PHE A 256 -23.17 0.12 3.17
CA PHE A 256 -22.31 0.79 2.21
C PHE A 256 -21.23 -0.16 1.68
N ASN A 257 -20.96 -0.09 0.37
CA ASN A 257 -19.90 -0.89 -0.27
C ASN A 257 -19.08 0.00 -1.19
N SER A 258 -17.75 -0.10 -1.09
CA SER A 258 -16.82 0.65 -1.92
C SER A 258 -15.80 -0.23 -2.61
N ILE A 259 -15.46 0.12 -3.85
CA ILE A 259 -14.30 -0.40 -4.56
C ILE A 259 -13.32 0.74 -4.86
N GLU A 260 -12.07 0.54 -4.53
CA GLU A 260 -10.94 1.30 -5.07
C GLU A 260 -10.26 0.41 -6.11
N PHE A 261 -10.24 0.83 -7.36
CA PHE A 261 -9.72 0.09 -8.49
C PHE A 261 -8.49 0.80 -9.04
N ALA A 262 -7.34 0.17 -8.92
CA ALA A 262 -6.09 0.69 -9.47
C ALA A 262 -5.60 -0.19 -10.61
N LYS A 263 -5.06 0.43 -11.67
CA LYS A 263 -4.31 -0.36 -12.64
C LYS A 263 -2.93 -0.69 -12.08
N ALA A 264 -2.64 -1.98 -11.95
CA ALA A 264 -1.35 -2.45 -11.47
C ALA A 264 -0.25 -2.17 -12.51
N SER A 265 0.81 -1.46 -12.10
CA SER A 265 2.00 -1.26 -12.94
C SER A 265 2.96 -2.46 -12.88
N TRP A 266 2.97 -3.19 -11.77
CA TRP A 266 3.90 -4.30 -11.53
C TRP A 266 3.23 -5.51 -10.89
N GLU A 267 2.51 -5.32 -9.77
CA GLU A 267 1.96 -6.42 -8.98
C GLU A 267 0.48 -6.16 -8.67
N PRO A 268 -0.45 -7.05 -9.05
CA PRO A 268 -1.83 -6.97 -8.65
C PRO A 268 -1.99 -7.31 -7.17
N ASP A 269 -3.03 -6.76 -6.60
CA ASP A 269 -3.31 -6.85 -5.18
C ASP A 269 -4.82 -6.76 -4.97
N ILE A 270 -5.31 -7.41 -3.93
CA ILE A 270 -6.65 -7.19 -3.41
C ILE A 270 -6.58 -7.01 -1.90
N ARG A 271 -7.33 -6.06 -1.38
CA ARG A 271 -7.58 -5.88 0.04
C ARG A 271 -9.07 -5.74 0.24
N ILE A 272 -9.67 -6.60 1.05
CA ILE A 272 -11.09 -6.57 1.37
C ILE A 272 -11.22 -6.38 2.88
N CYS A 273 -11.83 -5.28 3.31
CA CYS A 273 -12.25 -5.04 4.69
C CYS A 273 -13.77 -5.23 4.76
N VAL A 274 -14.25 -6.06 5.68
CA VAL A 274 -15.67 -6.38 5.87
C VAL A 274 -16.06 -6.12 7.33
N ASP A 275 -16.83 -5.06 7.56
CA ASP A 275 -17.43 -4.74 8.86
C ASP A 275 -18.94 -4.43 8.67
N THR A 276 -19.41 -3.29 9.19
CA THR A 276 -20.70 -2.67 8.84
C THR A 276 -20.74 -2.22 7.38
N GLU A 277 -19.56 -1.93 6.81
CA GLU A 277 -19.34 -1.58 5.40
C GLU A 277 -18.36 -2.56 4.73
N LEU A 278 -18.44 -2.67 3.41
CA LEU A 278 -17.46 -3.38 2.59
C LEU A 278 -16.51 -2.37 1.94
N HIS A 279 -15.20 -2.53 2.14
CA HIS A 279 -14.18 -1.80 1.39
C HIS A 279 -13.26 -2.76 0.66
N CYS A 280 -13.27 -2.73 -0.67
CA CYS A 280 -12.39 -3.52 -1.52
C CYS A 280 -11.41 -2.59 -2.24
N MET A 281 -10.11 -2.76 -2.06
CA MET A 281 -9.07 -2.17 -2.90
C MET A 281 -8.56 -3.27 -3.82
N LEU A 282 -8.63 -3.06 -5.13
CA LEU A 282 -8.31 -4.03 -6.15
C LEU A 282 -7.35 -3.39 -7.16
N SER A 283 -6.11 -3.86 -7.17
CA SER A 283 -5.11 -3.49 -8.15
C SER A 283 -4.96 -4.62 -9.17
N THR A 284 -5.25 -4.39 -10.45
CA THR A 284 -5.14 -5.43 -11.50
C THR A 284 -4.63 -4.89 -12.82
N TRP A 285 -4.18 -5.75 -13.72
CA TRP A 285 -3.77 -5.33 -15.08
C TRP A 285 -4.96 -5.05 -16.01
N THR A 286 -6.13 -5.57 -15.68
CA THR A 286 -7.34 -5.42 -16.50
C THR A 286 -8.14 -4.19 -16.10
N PRO A 287 -8.97 -3.67 -17.02
CA PRO A 287 -9.88 -2.58 -16.70
C PRO A 287 -11.01 -3.01 -15.76
N PHE A 288 -11.70 -2.03 -15.17
CA PHE A 288 -12.82 -2.29 -14.26
C PHE A 288 -13.96 -3.06 -14.95
N SER A 289 -14.18 -2.82 -16.25
CA SER A 289 -15.14 -3.57 -17.07
C SER A 289 -14.91 -5.08 -17.04
N TYR A 290 -13.67 -5.55 -16.89
CA TYR A 290 -13.41 -6.98 -16.76
C TYR A 290 -14.05 -7.55 -15.49
N LEU A 291 -13.94 -6.84 -14.35
CA LEU A 291 -14.55 -7.27 -13.09
C LEU A 291 -16.08 -7.35 -13.23
N ILE A 292 -16.71 -6.34 -13.81
CA ILE A 292 -18.16 -6.31 -14.00
C ILE A 292 -18.63 -7.40 -14.96
N LYS A 293 -17.90 -7.62 -16.07
CA LYS A 293 -18.18 -8.73 -17.00
C LYS A 293 -18.05 -10.09 -16.31
N GLN A 294 -17.07 -10.27 -15.42
CA GLN A 294 -16.97 -11.50 -14.61
C GLN A 294 -18.14 -11.61 -13.63
N ASP A 295 -18.46 -10.55 -12.87
CA ASP A 295 -19.57 -10.53 -11.90
C ASP A 295 -20.91 -10.88 -12.56
N ALA A 296 -21.17 -10.37 -13.77
CA ALA A 296 -22.36 -10.71 -14.54
C ALA A 296 -22.49 -12.22 -14.80
N LEU A 297 -21.38 -12.95 -14.98
CA LEU A 297 -21.37 -14.41 -15.11
C LEU A 297 -21.71 -15.13 -13.79
N PHE A 298 -21.62 -14.44 -12.66
CA PHE A 298 -21.82 -14.97 -11.31
C PHE A 298 -23.05 -14.38 -10.59
N GLY A 299 -24.00 -13.82 -11.36
CA GLY A 299 -25.26 -13.28 -10.83
C GLY A 299 -25.32 -11.77 -10.65
N GLY A 300 -24.26 -11.03 -11.01
CA GLY A 300 -24.30 -9.57 -11.19
C GLY A 300 -24.54 -8.77 -9.91
N THR A 301 -23.84 -9.09 -8.83
CA THR A 301 -24.12 -8.48 -7.52
C THR A 301 -23.48 -7.11 -7.31
N ILE A 302 -22.36 -6.82 -7.96
CA ILE A 302 -21.57 -5.60 -7.71
C ILE A 302 -22.35 -4.37 -8.20
N SER A 303 -22.92 -4.41 -9.40
CA SER A 303 -23.66 -3.29 -10.00
C SER A 303 -24.84 -2.83 -9.13
N HIS A 304 -25.48 -3.74 -8.42
CA HIS A 304 -26.62 -3.43 -7.56
C HIS A 304 -26.24 -2.94 -6.16
N HIS A 305 -25.01 -3.21 -5.70
CA HIS A 305 -24.61 -2.95 -4.32
C HIS A 305 -23.42 -1.97 -4.20
N LEU A 306 -22.81 -1.53 -5.31
CA LEU A 306 -21.69 -0.60 -5.29
C LEU A 306 -22.15 0.83 -5.00
N HIS A 307 -21.69 1.38 -3.87
CA HIS A 307 -22.02 2.74 -3.43
C HIS A 307 -20.90 3.75 -3.68
N LYS A 308 -19.64 3.29 -3.70
CA LYS A 308 -18.46 4.14 -3.96
C LYS A 308 -17.49 3.46 -4.89
N LEU A 309 -17.07 4.16 -5.93
CA LEU A 309 -16.00 3.72 -6.83
C LEU A 309 -14.89 4.79 -6.87
N MET A 310 -13.68 4.36 -6.55
CA MET A 310 -12.46 5.14 -6.76
C MET A 310 -11.63 4.45 -7.85
N MET A 311 -11.14 5.20 -8.82
CA MET A 311 -10.26 4.69 -9.86
C MET A 311 -8.97 5.49 -9.90
N GLU A 312 -7.83 4.80 -9.88
CA GLU A 312 -6.50 5.41 -9.90
C GLU A 312 -5.60 4.76 -10.95
N CYS A 313 -4.85 5.58 -11.68
CA CYS A 313 -3.80 5.13 -12.59
C CYS A 313 -2.42 5.59 -12.10
N SER A 314 -1.41 4.73 -12.24
CA SER A 314 -0.03 5.02 -11.83
C SER A 314 0.70 6.02 -12.76
N SER A 315 0.20 6.20 -13.98
CA SER A 315 0.76 7.12 -14.98
C SER A 315 -0.35 7.88 -15.69
N LEU A 316 -0.09 9.14 -16.07
CA LEU A 316 -0.98 10.04 -16.84
C LEU A 316 -1.17 9.59 -18.31
N SER A 317 -1.28 8.29 -18.56
CA SER A 317 -1.18 7.71 -19.89
C SER A 317 -2.38 6.86 -20.28
N MET A 318 -3.43 6.82 -19.47
CA MET A 318 -4.59 5.98 -19.77
C MET A 318 -5.86 6.80 -19.96
N ASN A 319 -6.35 6.77 -21.21
CA ASN A 319 -7.76 6.94 -21.48
C ASN A 319 -8.51 5.91 -20.63
N MET A 320 -9.60 6.31 -19.97
CA MET A 320 -10.56 5.34 -19.47
C MET A 320 -10.88 4.37 -20.62
N PRO A 321 -10.78 3.05 -20.40
CA PRO A 321 -11.25 2.07 -21.36
C PRO A 321 -12.69 2.42 -21.75
N THR A 322 -12.98 2.49 -23.05
CA THR A 322 -14.30 2.92 -23.56
C THR A 322 -15.46 2.11 -22.96
N ASP A 323 -15.18 0.87 -22.57
CA ASP A 323 -16.12 -0.07 -21.97
C ASP A 323 -16.44 0.21 -20.48
N ASP A 324 -15.62 0.98 -19.76
CA ASP A 324 -15.79 1.14 -18.31
C ASP A 324 -16.95 2.08 -17.95
N LEU A 325 -17.20 3.13 -18.74
CA LEU A 325 -18.21 4.14 -18.41
C LEU A 325 -19.65 3.65 -18.47
N PRO A 326 -20.08 2.93 -19.52
CA PRO A 326 -21.44 2.37 -19.55
C PRO A 326 -21.68 1.42 -18.37
N LEU A 327 -20.64 0.72 -17.91
CA LEU A 327 -20.74 -0.21 -16.79
C LEU A 327 -20.76 0.51 -15.43
N ILE A 328 -20.08 1.65 -15.30
CA ILE A 328 -20.21 2.51 -14.12
C ILE A 328 -21.62 3.11 -14.04
N GLU A 329 -22.20 3.54 -15.18
CA GLU A 329 -23.59 3.99 -15.23
C GLU A 329 -24.58 2.90 -14.81
N ALA A 330 -24.34 1.65 -15.20
CA ALA A 330 -25.15 0.51 -14.80
C ALA A 330 -25.15 0.27 -13.27
N CYS A 331 -24.21 0.86 -12.53
CA CYS A 331 -24.15 0.78 -11.07
C CYS A 331 -25.11 1.80 -10.42
N THR A 332 -26.39 1.44 -10.38
CA THR A 332 -27.50 2.36 -10.02
C THR A 332 -27.46 2.92 -8.60
N GLN A 333 -26.68 2.33 -7.68
CA GLN A 333 -26.57 2.76 -6.28
C GLN A 333 -25.34 3.65 -5.99
N ILE A 334 -24.56 4.03 -7.01
CA ILE A 334 -23.37 4.86 -6.82
C ILE A 334 -23.72 6.23 -6.22
N ARG A 335 -23.06 6.55 -5.10
CA ARG A 335 -23.14 7.82 -4.35
C ARG A 335 -21.83 8.60 -4.37
N GLU A 336 -20.69 7.92 -4.45
CA GLU A 336 -19.37 8.56 -4.53
C GLU A 336 -18.55 8.05 -5.72
N LEU A 337 -18.01 8.98 -6.51
CA LEU A 337 -17.05 8.71 -7.57
C LEU A 337 -15.76 9.49 -7.32
N ALA A 338 -14.62 8.82 -7.47
CA ALA A 338 -13.31 9.44 -7.42
C ALA A 338 -12.44 8.94 -8.58
N PHE A 339 -11.81 9.86 -9.31
CA PHE A 339 -10.88 9.55 -10.39
C PHE A 339 -9.55 10.25 -10.15
N ALA A 340 -8.44 9.53 -10.25
CA ALA A 340 -7.09 10.04 -10.07
C ALA A 340 -6.17 9.63 -11.22
N ASN A 341 -5.45 10.60 -11.80
CA ASN A 341 -4.52 10.41 -12.92
C ASN A 341 -5.15 9.78 -14.19
N ILE A 342 -6.42 10.10 -14.44
CA ILE A 342 -7.21 9.56 -15.55
C ILE A 342 -7.50 10.68 -16.57
N LEU A 343 -7.39 10.36 -17.86
CA LEU A 343 -7.91 11.24 -18.91
C LEU A 343 -9.45 11.19 -18.82
N SER A 344 -10.06 12.26 -18.31
CA SER A 344 -11.49 12.23 -17.97
C SER A 344 -12.31 12.03 -19.24
N PRO A 345 -13.19 11.02 -19.26
CA PRO A 345 -14.15 10.89 -20.33
C PRO A 345 -15.22 11.98 -20.27
N SER A 346 -15.87 12.21 -21.39
CA SER A 346 -17.03 13.11 -21.47
C SER A 346 -18.18 12.55 -20.63
N PHE A 347 -18.56 13.26 -19.56
CA PHE A 347 -19.75 12.96 -18.75
C PHE A 347 -21.06 13.28 -19.48
N GLN A 348 -20.99 13.87 -20.68
CA GLN A 348 -22.13 14.49 -21.36
C GLN A 348 -23.27 13.51 -21.69
N ASN A 349 -22.96 12.21 -21.80
CA ASN A 349 -23.87 11.18 -22.29
C ASN A 349 -24.45 10.26 -21.19
N TYR A 350 -24.07 10.47 -19.93
CA TYR A 350 -24.43 9.55 -18.84
C TYR A 350 -25.26 10.27 -17.78
N HIS A 351 -26.12 9.55 -17.04
CA HIS A 351 -26.95 10.16 -15.99
C HIS A 351 -26.78 9.49 -14.62
N TYR A 352 -26.17 10.21 -13.68
CA TYR A 352 -25.85 9.70 -12.34
C TYR A 352 -26.86 10.20 -11.29
N SER A 353 -28.02 9.53 -11.23
CA SER A 353 -29.20 9.95 -10.44
C SER A 353 -29.00 9.99 -8.92
N TYR A 354 -28.00 9.28 -8.38
CA TYR A 354 -27.76 9.16 -6.94
C TYR A 354 -26.39 9.69 -6.51
N LEU A 355 -25.58 10.20 -7.45
CA LEU A 355 -24.25 10.68 -7.15
C LEU A 355 -24.31 11.93 -6.27
N GLN A 356 -23.68 11.85 -5.09
CA GLN A 356 -23.61 12.93 -4.11
C GLN A 356 -22.22 13.55 -4.02
N LYS A 357 -21.18 12.81 -4.40
CA LYS A 357 -19.80 13.28 -4.31
C LYS A 357 -18.99 12.87 -5.54
N LEU A 358 -18.33 13.85 -6.14
CA LEU A 358 -17.41 13.68 -7.26
C LEU A 358 -16.05 14.27 -6.88
N SER A 359 -15.00 13.46 -7.00
CA SER A 359 -13.62 13.86 -6.73
C SER A 359 -12.73 13.60 -7.95
N LEU A 360 -12.07 14.63 -8.46
CA LEU A 360 -11.13 14.54 -9.57
C LEU A 360 -9.76 15.02 -9.09
N SER A 361 -8.72 14.19 -9.25
CA SER A 361 -7.34 14.51 -8.91
C SER A 361 -6.39 14.28 -10.09
N ASN A 362 -5.63 15.30 -10.48
CA ASN A 362 -4.64 15.22 -11.57
C ASN A 362 -5.23 14.66 -12.88
N ASN A 363 -6.44 15.11 -13.23
CA ASN A 363 -7.15 14.68 -14.43
C ASN A 363 -7.15 15.78 -15.50
N PHE A 364 -7.26 15.36 -16.75
CA PHE A 364 -7.57 16.27 -17.87
C PHE A 364 -9.06 16.32 -18.11
N VAL A 365 -9.62 17.52 -18.19
CA VAL A 365 -11.07 17.75 -18.30
C VAL A 365 -11.32 18.75 -19.41
N ASP A 366 -12.27 18.47 -20.30
CA ASP A 366 -12.73 19.44 -21.30
C ASP A 366 -13.57 20.53 -20.64
N ILE A 367 -13.47 21.77 -21.09
CA ILE A 367 -14.20 22.90 -20.50
C ILE A 367 -15.72 22.70 -20.46
N SER A 368 -16.27 21.97 -21.43
CA SER A 368 -17.70 21.65 -21.50
C SER A 368 -18.19 20.71 -20.40
N PHE A 369 -17.28 20.09 -19.63
CA PHE A 369 -17.62 19.24 -18.49
C PHE A 369 -18.44 19.98 -17.43
N PHE A 370 -17.99 21.16 -17.01
CA PHE A 370 -18.55 21.91 -15.90
C PHE A 370 -20.04 22.30 -16.06
N PRO A 371 -20.46 22.88 -17.20
CA PRO A 371 -21.87 23.21 -17.39
C PRO A 371 -22.77 21.97 -17.43
N THR A 372 -22.25 20.78 -17.78
CA THR A 372 -23.06 19.55 -17.82
C THR A 372 -23.28 18.88 -16.47
N LEU A 373 -22.48 19.21 -15.44
CA LEU A 373 -22.53 18.53 -14.14
C LEU A 373 -23.89 18.63 -13.45
N GLY A 374 -24.53 19.81 -13.49
CA GLY A 374 -25.83 20.01 -12.83
C GLY A 374 -26.94 19.12 -13.42
N ARG A 375 -26.90 18.93 -14.75
CA ARG A 375 -27.83 18.06 -15.47
C ARG A 375 -27.55 16.57 -15.24
N VAL A 376 -26.27 16.17 -15.31
CA VAL A 376 -25.84 14.77 -15.25
C VAL A 376 -25.83 14.23 -13.82
N CYS A 377 -25.56 15.10 -12.84
CA CYS A 377 -25.43 14.74 -11.42
C CYS A 377 -26.36 15.62 -10.57
N PRO A 378 -27.69 15.48 -10.69
CA PRO A 378 -28.65 16.40 -10.06
C PRO A 378 -28.63 16.40 -8.52
N LYS A 379 -28.08 15.35 -7.89
CA LYS A 379 -27.94 15.21 -6.42
C LYS A 379 -26.53 15.51 -5.91
N LEU A 380 -25.65 16.04 -6.75
CA LEU A 380 -24.25 16.31 -6.39
C LEU A 380 -24.18 17.37 -5.28
N LYS A 381 -23.67 16.97 -4.11
CA LYS A 381 -23.47 17.83 -2.94
C LYS A 381 -22.02 18.24 -2.76
N VAL A 382 -21.07 17.41 -3.20
CA VAL A 382 -19.64 17.65 -2.98
C VAL A 382 -18.88 17.51 -4.29
N LEU A 383 -18.22 18.59 -4.72
CA LEU A 383 -17.31 18.59 -5.86
C LEU A 383 -15.90 18.92 -5.38
N LYS A 384 -14.97 17.98 -5.56
CA LYS A 384 -13.55 18.17 -5.24
C LYS A 384 -12.72 18.09 -6.52
N LEU A 385 -11.98 19.16 -6.81
CA LEU A 385 -11.13 19.30 -7.97
C LEU A 385 -9.70 19.61 -7.51
N THR A 386 -8.78 18.71 -7.78
CA THR A 386 -7.39 18.81 -7.36
C THR A 386 -6.50 18.64 -8.58
N PHE A 387 -5.63 19.62 -8.88
CA PHE A 387 -4.68 19.55 -9.99
C PHE A 387 -5.33 19.25 -11.36
N ILE A 388 -6.45 19.90 -11.68
CA ILE A 388 -7.14 19.68 -12.96
C ILE A 388 -6.43 20.42 -14.10
N HIS A 389 -6.24 19.71 -15.21
CA HIS A 389 -5.71 20.24 -16.47
C HIS A 389 -6.87 20.43 -17.45
N LEU A 390 -6.99 21.61 -18.06
CA LEU A 390 -8.09 21.88 -19.00
C LEU A 390 -7.65 21.56 -20.43
N LEU A 391 -8.40 20.68 -21.10
CA LEU A 391 -8.21 20.40 -22.52
C LEU A 391 -8.82 21.56 -23.32
N ARG A 392 -8.01 22.19 -24.18
CA ARG A 392 -8.39 23.29 -25.11
C ARG A 392 -8.53 24.71 -24.54
N SER A 393 -7.49 25.26 -23.92
CA SER A 393 -7.33 26.72 -24.03
C SER A 393 -5.95 27.11 -24.53
N VAL A 394 -5.97 28.01 -25.51
CA VAL A 394 -4.82 28.81 -25.93
C VAL A 394 -4.76 30.10 -25.07
N ASP A 395 -5.82 30.37 -24.30
CA ASP A 395 -5.98 31.57 -23.46
C ASP A 395 -5.68 31.30 -21.98
N TYR A 396 -4.98 32.24 -21.36
CA TYR A 396 -4.53 32.16 -19.97
C TYR A 396 -5.63 32.48 -18.93
N ASP A 397 -6.77 33.03 -19.37
CA ASP A 397 -7.90 33.41 -18.51
C ASP A 397 -9.18 32.68 -18.94
N ILE A 398 -9.39 31.49 -18.36
CA ILE A 398 -10.60 30.70 -18.60
C ILE A 398 -11.59 30.94 -17.46
N VAL A 399 -12.80 31.39 -17.80
CA VAL A 399 -13.95 31.41 -16.89
C VAL A 399 -14.63 30.05 -16.94
N ILE A 400 -14.72 29.36 -15.80
CA ILE A 400 -15.44 28.10 -15.66
C ILE A 400 -16.87 28.40 -15.22
N ASP A 401 -17.84 28.08 -16.08
CA ASP A 401 -19.26 28.20 -15.77
C ASP A 401 -19.77 26.94 -15.03
N MET A 402 -20.41 27.15 -13.87
CA MET A 402 -21.00 26.10 -13.02
C MET A 402 -22.48 26.36 -12.71
N GLN A 403 -23.18 27.17 -13.52
CA GLN A 403 -24.53 27.70 -13.23
C GLN A 403 -25.57 26.69 -12.70
N ASP A 404 -25.60 25.45 -13.20
CA ASP A 404 -26.58 24.44 -12.78
C ASP A 404 -26.15 23.60 -11.57
N LEU A 405 -24.96 23.85 -11.01
CA LEU A 405 -24.39 23.05 -9.93
C LEU A 405 -24.95 23.48 -8.57
N ARG A 406 -25.74 22.61 -7.93
CA ARG A 406 -26.29 22.82 -6.57
C ARG A 406 -25.42 22.22 -5.45
N ALA A 407 -24.10 22.19 -5.64
CA ALA A 407 -23.18 21.58 -4.69
C ALA A 407 -23.13 22.36 -3.37
N GLN A 408 -23.14 21.64 -2.26
CA GLN A 408 -23.01 22.17 -0.90
C GLN A 408 -21.55 22.46 -0.53
N ARG A 409 -20.59 21.78 -1.18
CA ARG A 409 -19.15 21.94 -0.94
C ARG A 409 -18.39 21.89 -2.25
N LEU A 410 -17.58 22.92 -2.48
CA LEU A 410 -16.62 23.01 -3.58
C LEU A 410 -15.20 23.09 -2.99
N SER A 411 -14.31 22.20 -3.42
CA SER A 411 -12.90 22.22 -3.04
C SER A 411 -12.05 22.31 -4.29
N LEU A 412 -11.24 23.36 -4.39
CA LEU A 412 -10.33 23.62 -5.50
C LEU A 412 -8.89 23.64 -5.00
N THR A 413 -8.01 22.89 -5.65
CA THR A 413 -6.58 22.90 -5.35
C THR A 413 -5.78 23.03 -6.63
N LYS A 414 -5.05 24.14 -6.76
CA LYS A 414 -4.19 24.43 -7.91
C LYS A 414 -2.84 23.73 -7.77
N ALA A 415 -2.29 23.23 -8.87
CA ALA A 415 -0.96 22.63 -8.88
C ALA A 415 0.09 23.69 -8.53
N PRO A 416 1.11 23.36 -7.72
CA PRO A 416 2.29 24.20 -7.64
C PRO A 416 2.83 24.39 -9.06
N ARG A 417 3.18 25.62 -9.42
CA ARG A 417 3.86 25.88 -10.70
C ARG A 417 5.12 25.02 -10.71
N TYR A 418 5.15 23.95 -11.50
CA TYR A 418 6.40 23.35 -11.89
C TYR A 418 7.11 24.39 -12.76
N ASN A 419 8.09 25.08 -12.18
CA ASN A 419 9.09 25.79 -12.96
C ASN A 419 9.92 24.73 -13.68
N SER A 420 9.40 24.13 -14.75
CA SER A 420 10.21 23.43 -15.73
C SER A 420 10.97 24.47 -16.54
N GLY A 421 11.96 25.11 -15.89
CA GLY A 421 13.03 25.76 -16.61
C GLY A 421 13.74 24.70 -17.43
N LYS A 422 13.66 24.85 -18.77
CA LYS A 422 14.43 24.13 -19.81
C LYS A 422 13.97 22.70 -20.12
N SER A 423 13.05 22.56 -21.08
CA SER A 423 13.37 22.09 -22.44
C SER A 423 12.09 21.67 -23.18
N CYS A 424 11.32 22.63 -23.71
CA CYS A 424 10.53 22.35 -24.90
C CYS A 424 11.47 22.48 -26.09
N ASN A 425 12.14 21.38 -26.45
CA ASN A 425 12.65 21.27 -27.81
C ASN A 425 11.43 21.19 -28.72
N SER A 426 11.16 22.31 -29.39
CA SER A 426 10.41 22.37 -30.64
C SER A 426 10.96 21.32 -31.61
N GLY A 427 10.22 20.24 -31.80
CA GLY A 427 10.46 19.21 -32.80
C GLY A 427 9.26 19.12 -33.72
N CYS A 428 9.38 19.77 -34.86
CA CYS A 428 8.44 19.93 -35.97
C CYS A 428 7.60 18.68 -36.29
N LEU A 429 6.27 18.83 -36.27
CA LEU A 429 5.40 18.13 -37.22
C LEU A 429 5.32 19.00 -38.48
N ASN A 430 6.07 18.62 -39.51
CA ASN A 430 5.87 19.10 -40.87
C ASN A 430 5.46 17.90 -41.74
N LYS A 431 4.25 18.05 -42.32
CA LYS A 431 3.55 17.22 -43.31
C LYS A 431 2.94 15.90 -42.83
#